data_AF-A0A6A6UV03-F1
#
_entry.id   AF-A0A6A6UV03-F1
#
_cell.length_a   1.000
_cell.length_b   1.000
_cell.length_c   1.000
_cell.angle_alpha   90.00
_cell.angle_beta   90.00
_cell.angle_gamma   90.00
#
_symmetry.space_group_name_H-M   'P 1'
#
loop_
_entity.id
_entity.type
_entity.pdbx_description
1 polymer ?
#
loop_
_entity_poly.entity_id
_entity_poly.type
_entity_poly.pdbx_seq_one_letter_code
_entity_poly.pdbx_strand_id
1 'polypeptide(L)'
;TVKIWDASSGACLQTLDMNKTLFNISFDATGSYLLTEIGTVVISGSTISNNATAVAEPQHPQYQHLAVSSDNAWITYNSKKVLWLPSEYRPGCSTVLDKLIGIGAGSGRVWLCKVELNET
;
A
#
# COMPACT_ATOMS: atom_id res chain seq x y z
N THR A 1 8.41 -7.91 -2.12
CA THR A 1 8.73 -6.80 -3.04
C THR A 1 7.70 -6.75 -4.15
N VAL A 2 7.50 -5.59 -4.76
CA VAL A 2 6.69 -5.40 -5.98
C VAL A 2 7.57 -4.74 -7.03
N LYS A 3 7.48 -5.17 -8.29
CA LYS A 3 8.25 -4.58 -9.39
C LYS A 3 7.32 -4.21 -10.55
N ILE A 4 7.51 -3.01 -11.07
CA ILE A 4 6.82 -2.51 -12.27
C ILE A 4 7.76 -2.61 -13.46
N TRP A 5 7.28 -3.19 -14.55
CA TRP A 5 8.05 -3.44 -15.75
C TRP A 5 7.37 -2.83 -16.97
N ASP A 6 8.16 -2.29 -17.88
CA ASP A 6 7.71 -2.01 -19.24
C ASP A 6 7.73 -3.32 -20.04
N ALA A 7 6.56 -3.79 -20.46
CA ALA A 7 6.44 -5.07 -21.14
C ALA A 7 7.06 -5.08 -22.55
N SER A 8 7.21 -3.91 -23.20
CA SER A 8 7.74 -3.81 -24.56
C SER A 8 9.27 -3.93 -24.61
N SER A 9 9.94 -3.35 -23.62
CA SER A 9 11.41 -3.30 -23.51
C SER A 9 11.98 -4.28 -22.49
N GLY A 10 11.14 -4.81 -21.59
CA GLY A 10 11.58 -5.63 -20.46
C GLY A 10 12.29 -4.83 -19.37
N ALA A 11 12.25 -3.49 -19.41
CA ALA A 11 12.90 -2.64 -18.44
C ALA A 11 12.13 -2.64 -17.10
N CYS A 12 12.86 -2.78 -15.98
CA CYS A 12 12.32 -2.61 -14.64
C CYS A 12 12.20 -1.12 -14.31
N LEU A 13 10.99 -0.57 -14.36
CA LEU A 13 10.74 0.86 -14.13
C LEU A 13 10.78 1.24 -12.65
N GLN A 14 10.32 0.35 -11.78
CA GLN A 14 10.27 0.61 -10.34
C GLN A 14 10.39 -0.68 -9.54
N THR A 15 11.09 -0.62 -8.41
CA THR A 15 11.12 -1.69 -7.40
C THR A 15 10.65 -1.10 -6.08
N LEU A 16 9.60 -1.68 -5.52
CA LEU A 16 8.99 -1.28 -4.25
C LEU A 16 9.27 -2.33 -3.19
N ASP A 17 9.80 -1.89 -2.05
CA ASP A 17 9.96 -2.72 -0.88
C ASP A 17 8.76 -2.61 0.07
N MET A 18 7.80 -3.51 -0.15
CA MET A 18 6.59 -3.59 0.63
C MET A 18 6.82 -4.03 2.08
N ASN A 19 7.97 -4.64 2.41
CA ASN A 19 8.26 -5.21 3.73
C ASN A 19 7.16 -6.12 4.30
N LYS A 20 6.33 -6.69 3.40
CA LYS A 20 5.18 -7.54 3.71
C LYS A 20 4.81 -8.34 2.46
N THR A 21 4.36 -9.58 2.65
CA THR A 21 3.78 -10.39 1.57
C THR A 21 2.40 -9.86 1.23
N LEU A 22 2.19 -9.58 -0.05
CA LEU A 22 0.87 -9.21 -0.58
C LEU A 22 0.18 -10.43 -1.18
N PHE A 23 -1.14 -10.50 -1.00
CA PHE A 23 -1.96 -11.57 -1.57
C PHE A 23 -2.89 -11.08 -2.68
N ASN A 24 -3.23 -9.79 -2.70
CA ASN A 24 -4.06 -9.20 -3.73
C ASN A 24 -3.40 -7.93 -4.26
N ILE A 25 -3.25 -7.86 -5.58
CA ILE A 25 -2.67 -6.70 -6.26
C ILE A 25 -3.40 -6.48 -7.58
N SER A 26 -3.80 -5.25 -7.83
CA SER A 26 -4.40 -4.83 -9.09
C SER A 26 -4.07 -3.38 -9.37
N PHE A 27 -4.10 -2.99 -10.65
CA PHE A 27 -4.05 -1.58 -11.01
C PHE A 27 -5.43 -0.95 -10.84
N ASP A 28 -5.46 0.32 -10.48
CA ASP A 28 -6.65 1.12 -10.67
C ASP A 28 -6.92 1.37 -12.17
N ALA A 29 -8.06 1.99 -12.48
CA ALA A 29 -8.45 2.26 -13.86
C ALA A 29 -7.51 3.25 -14.58
N THR A 30 -6.80 4.11 -13.84
CA THR A 30 -5.85 5.06 -14.43
C THR A 30 -4.45 4.48 -14.64
N GLY A 31 -4.13 3.36 -13.98
CA GLY A 31 -2.78 2.80 -13.94
C GLY A 31 -1.78 3.62 -13.13
N SER A 32 -2.25 4.59 -12.32
CA SER A 32 -1.42 5.42 -11.44
C SER A 32 -1.37 4.90 -10.01
N TYR A 33 -2.17 3.87 -9.70
CA TYR A 33 -2.21 3.28 -8.37
C TYR A 33 -2.23 1.76 -8.43
N LEU A 34 -1.57 1.14 -7.44
CA LEU A 34 -1.73 -0.26 -7.11
C LEU A 34 -2.68 -0.41 -5.93
N LEU A 35 -3.78 -1.10 -6.15
CA LEU A 35 -4.73 -1.49 -5.13
C LEU A 35 -4.27 -2.80 -4.51
N THR A 36 -4.05 -2.80 -3.19
CA THR A 36 -3.63 -3.98 -2.43
C THR A 36 -4.54 -4.20 -1.23
N GLU A 37 -4.49 -5.39 -0.63
CA GLU A 37 -5.29 -5.68 0.56
C GLU A 37 -4.88 -4.86 1.80
N ILE A 38 -3.70 -4.23 1.76
CA ILE A 38 -3.17 -3.41 2.86
C ILE A 38 -3.26 -1.91 2.59
N GLY A 39 -3.68 -1.47 1.40
CA GLY A 39 -3.77 -0.06 1.05
C GLY A 39 -3.55 0.23 -0.43
N THR A 40 -3.76 1.49 -0.80
CA THR A 40 -3.51 1.98 -2.17
C THR A 40 -2.09 2.54 -2.26
N VAL A 41 -1.27 2.00 -3.14
CA VAL A 41 0.12 2.46 -3.35
C VAL A 41 0.18 3.31 -4.60
N VAL A 42 0.78 4.49 -4.48
CA VAL A 42 1.07 5.35 -5.62
C VAL A 42 2.18 4.71 -6.45
N ILE A 43 1.90 4.49 -7.73
CA ILE A 43 2.93 4.16 -8.72
C ILE A 43 3.07 5.38 -9.60
N SER A 44 4.29 5.84 -9.83
CA SER A 44 4.53 7.06 -10.60
C SER A 44 4.17 6.82 -12.07
N GLY A 45 2.89 6.99 -12.42
CA GLY A 45 2.44 7.20 -13.78
C GLY A 45 2.69 8.67 -14.13
N SER A 46 3.40 8.94 -15.23
CA SER A 46 3.61 10.29 -15.78
C SER A 46 4.72 11.16 -15.15
N THR A 47 5.92 10.62 -15.02
CA THR A 47 7.11 11.20 -15.69
C THR A 47 8.18 10.13 -15.64
N ILE A 48 8.47 9.55 -16.80
CA ILE A 48 9.74 8.88 -17.04
C ILE A 48 10.79 9.97 -16.76
N SER A 49 11.36 9.97 -15.55
CA SER A 49 12.67 10.55 -15.34
C SER A 49 13.56 9.80 -16.32
N ASN A 50 13.85 10.42 -17.47
CA ASN A 50 14.72 9.89 -18.52
C ASN A 50 16.17 9.65 -18.06
N ASN A 51 16.44 9.71 -16.76
CA ASN A 51 17.72 9.45 -16.17
C ASN A 51 17.56 8.39 -15.08
N ALA A 52 17.85 7.13 -15.40
CA ALA A 52 18.50 6.21 -14.47
C ALA A 52 18.93 4.92 -15.19
N THR A 53 20.10 4.98 -15.82
CA THR A 53 21.07 3.90 -15.71
C THR A 53 21.33 3.60 -14.22
N ALA A 54 21.63 2.33 -13.92
CA ALA A 54 22.02 1.76 -12.62
C ALA A 54 20.89 1.20 -11.75
N VAL A 55 21.20 0.05 -11.15
CA VAL A 55 20.42 -0.73 -10.20
C VAL A 55 19.84 0.19 -9.12
N ALA A 56 18.60 0.62 -9.30
CA ALA A 56 17.94 1.51 -8.36
C ALA A 56 17.57 0.72 -7.10
N GLU A 57 18.02 1.21 -5.95
CA GLU A 57 17.63 0.70 -4.63
C GLU A 57 16.09 0.59 -4.52
N PRO A 58 15.57 -0.44 -3.85
CA PRO A 58 14.14 -0.58 -3.60
C PRO A 58 13.58 0.66 -2.89
N GLN A 59 12.53 1.24 -3.49
CA GLN A 59 11.87 2.41 -2.93
C GLN A 59 10.82 1.99 -1.90
N HIS A 60 10.62 2.82 -0.87
CA HIS A 60 9.52 2.62 0.06
C HIS A 60 8.18 2.95 -0.62
N PRO A 61 7.13 2.13 -0.44
CA PRO A 61 5.81 2.42 -1.00
C PRO A 61 5.23 3.69 -0.38
N GLN A 62 4.67 4.54 -1.22
CA GLN A 62 3.88 5.68 -0.80
C GLN A 62 2.41 5.29 -0.85
N TYR A 63 1.75 5.26 0.31
CA TYR A 63 0.34 4.95 0.40
C TYR A 63 -0.49 6.22 0.25
N GLN A 64 -1.59 6.11 -0.50
CA GLN A 64 -2.64 7.12 -0.55
C GLN A 64 -3.83 6.66 0.30
N HIS A 65 -4.40 7.59 1.06
CA HIS A 65 -5.49 7.32 2.00
C HIS A 65 -5.10 6.28 3.05
N LEU A 66 -6.03 5.39 3.44
CA LEU A 66 -5.79 4.41 4.48
C LEU A 66 -4.89 3.26 4.01
N ALA A 67 -4.00 2.86 4.90
CA ALA A 67 -3.21 1.65 4.74
C ALA A 67 -2.81 1.04 6.08
N VAL A 68 -2.49 -0.26 6.08
CA VAL A 68 -1.84 -0.98 7.19
C VAL A 68 -0.33 -0.83 7.05
N SER A 69 0.36 -0.49 8.14
CA SER A 69 1.83 -0.54 8.17
C SER A 69 2.36 -1.96 7.97
N SER A 70 3.59 -2.09 7.45
CA SER A 70 4.23 -3.40 7.21
C SER A 70 4.35 -4.26 8.47
N ASP A 71 4.53 -3.64 9.64
CA ASP A 71 4.59 -4.28 10.96
C ASP A 71 3.21 -4.61 11.58
N ASN A 72 2.11 -4.33 10.86
CA ASN A 72 0.73 -4.49 11.30
C ASN A 72 0.33 -3.69 12.55
N ALA A 73 1.20 -2.82 13.07
CA ALA A 73 0.98 -2.12 14.33
C ALA A 73 0.27 -0.78 14.17
N TRP A 74 0.09 -0.29 12.95
CA TRP A 74 -0.52 1.00 12.67
C TRP A 74 -1.49 0.94 11.50
N ILE A 75 -2.61 1.63 11.66
CA ILE A 75 -3.33 2.20 10.52
C ILE A 75 -2.67 3.54 10.22
N THR A 76 -2.44 3.78 8.93
CA THR A 76 -1.80 4.97 8.39
C THR A 76 -2.77 5.70 7.47
N TYR A 77 -2.60 7.01 7.36
CA TYR A 77 -3.25 7.85 6.35
C TYR A 77 -2.18 8.63 5.58
N ASN A 78 -2.13 8.50 4.26
CA ASN A 78 -1.08 9.11 3.42
C ASN A 78 0.35 8.81 3.93
N SER A 79 0.64 7.54 4.20
CA SER A 79 1.89 7.03 4.81
C SER A 79 2.22 7.56 6.23
N LYS A 80 1.34 8.33 6.87
CA LYS A 80 1.53 8.81 8.24
C LYS A 80 0.75 7.93 9.21
N LYS A 81 1.39 7.52 10.31
CA LYS A 81 0.77 6.75 11.39
C LYS A 81 -0.36 7.56 12.04
N VAL A 82 -1.57 7.01 12.09
CA VAL A 82 -2.75 7.70 12.66
C VAL A 82 -3.41 6.95 13.81
N LEU A 83 -3.37 5.61 13.80
CA LEU A 83 -3.96 4.80 14.87
C LEU A 83 -3.06 3.60 15.17
N TRP A 84 -2.64 3.47 16.42
CA TRP A 84 -1.87 2.32 16.90
C TRP A 84 -2.80 1.13 17.18
N LEU A 85 -2.38 -0.07 16.82
CA LEU A 85 -3.11 -1.31 17.03
C LEU A 85 -2.46 -2.16 18.13
N PRO A 86 -3.17 -2.41 19.25
CA PRO A 86 -2.79 -3.45 20.20
C PRO A 86 -2.68 -4.82 19.50
N SER A 87 -1.86 -5.72 20.04
CA SER A 87 -1.53 -7.01 19.43
C SER A 87 -2.74 -7.83 18.99
N GLU A 88 -3.81 -7.81 19.78
CA GLU A 88 -5.04 -8.59 19.58
C GLU A 88 -5.93 -8.05 18.45
N TYR A 89 -5.70 -6.81 18.00
CA TYR A 89 -6.38 -6.18 16.87
C TYR A 89 -5.57 -6.21 15.58
N ARG A 90 -4.31 -6.65 15.62
CA ARG A 90 -3.45 -6.62 14.44
C ARG A 90 -3.96 -7.57 13.34
N PRO A 91 -3.91 -7.14 12.06
CA PRO A 91 -4.43 -7.93 10.95
C PRO A 91 -3.60 -9.19 10.68
N GLY A 92 -4.31 -10.32 10.59
CA GLY A 92 -3.87 -11.49 9.83
C GLY A 92 -4.20 -11.34 8.34
N CYS A 93 -5.35 -10.71 8.05
CA CYS A 93 -5.76 -10.26 6.72
C CYS A 93 -6.46 -8.90 6.81
N SER A 94 -6.53 -8.18 5.70
CA SER A 94 -7.21 -6.88 5.62
C SER A 94 -7.85 -6.67 4.25
N THR A 95 -8.68 -5.64 4.15
CA THR A 95 -9.17 -5.08 2.89
C THR A 95 -9.34 -3.58 3.06
N VAL A 96 -9.02 -2.81 2.03
CA VAL A 96 -9.09 -1.34 2.06
C VAL A 96 -10.03 -0.86 0.95
N LEU A 97 -10.95 0.01 1.32
CA LEU A 97 -11.82 0.74 0.40
C LEU A 97 -11.82 2.21 0.80
N ASP A 98 -11.01 3.02 0.11
CA ASP A 98 -10.90 4.46 0.31
C ASP A 98 -10.63 4.85 1.79
N LYS A 99 -11.66 5.31 2.51
CA LYS A 99 -11.61 5.73 3.93
C LYS A 99 -12.09 4.64 4.91
N LEU A 100 -12.28 3.42 4.44
CA LEU A 100 -12.69 2.27 5.25
C LEU A 100 -11.64 1.15 5.17
N ILE A 101 -11.28 0.59 6.32
CA ILE A 101 -10.47 -0.62 6.41
C ILE A 101 -11.22 -1.72 7.16
N GLY A 102 -11.22 -2.91 6.59
CA GLY A 102 -11.67 -4.13 7.25
C GLY A 102 -10.49 -4.99 7.66
N ILE A 103 -10.50 -5.51 8.89
CA ILE A 103 -9.42 -6.30 9.44
C ILE A 103 -9.97 -7.62 9.99
N GLY A 104 -9.37 -8.73 9.58
CA GLY A 104 -9.49 -10.03 10.23
C GLY A 104 -8.27 -10.26 11.11
N ALA A 105 -8.48 -10.37 12.42
CA ALA A 105 -7.43 -10.62 13.40
C ALA A 105 -7.15 -12.12 13.53
N GLY A 106 -5.94 -12.49 14.00
CA GLY A 106 -5.55 -13.89 14.23
C GLY A 106 -6.42 -14.63 15.26
N SER A 107 -7.21 -13.90 16.05
CA SER A 107 -8.23 -14.46 16.97
C SER A 107 -9.52 -14.92 16.28
N GLY A 108 -9.68 -14.68 14.97
CA GLY A 108 -10.91 -14.91 14.22
C GLY A 108 -11.92 -13.76 14.28
N ARG A 109 -11.63 -12.67 15.03
CA ARG A 109 -12.47 -11.48 15.07
C ARG A 109 -12.31 -10.66 13.79
N VAL A 110 -13.42 -10.09 13.33
CA VAL A 110 -13.44 -9.13 12.21
C VAL A 110 -13.94 -7.78 12.73
N TRP A 111 -13.28 -6.70 12.33
CA TRP A 111 -13.69 -5.34 12.66
C TRP A 111 -13.47 -4.39 11.51
N LEU A 112 -14.21 -3.28 11.52
CA LEU A 112 -14.17 -2.21 10.54
C LEU A 112 -13.70 -0.93 11.21
N CYS A 113 -12.87 -0.14 10.52
CA CYS A 113 -12.50 1.20 10.94
C CYS A 113 -12.67 2.16 9.77
N LYS A 114 -13.47 3.20 10.00
CA LYS A 114 -13.66 4.31 9.10
C LYS A 114 -12.89 5.51 9.65
N VAL A 115 -12.13 6.19 8.81
CA VAL A 115 -11.45 7.42 9.19
C VAL A 115 -12.14 8.61 8.54
N GLU A 116 -12.66 9.51 9.36
CA GLU A 116 -13.25 10.78 8.94
C GLU A 116 -12.24 11.89 9.22
N LEU A 117 -11.78 12.54 8.16
CA LEU A 117 -10.97 13.74 8.28
C LEU A 117 -11.92 14.93 8.18
N ASN A 118 -11.92 15.76 9.21
CA ASN A 118 -12.58 17.05 9.14
C ASN A 118 -11.76 17.91 8.18
N GLU A 119 -12.31 18.19 7.00
CA GLU A 119 -11.76 19.20 6.11
C GLU A 119 -12.01 20.56 6.77
N THR A 120 -10.93 21.21 7.20
CA THR A 120 -10.93 22.59 7.73
C THR A 120 -10.84 23.60 6.61
#